data_AF-A0A1G1M966-F1
#
_entry.id   AF-A0A1G1M966-F1
#
_cell.length_a   1.000
_cell.length_b   1.000
_cell.length_c   1.000
_cell.angle_alpha   90.00
_cell.angle_beta   90.00
_cell.angle_gamma   90.00
#
_symmetry.space_group_name_H-M   'P 1'
#
loop_
_entity.id
_entity.type
_entity.pdbx_description
1 polymer ?
#
loop_
_entity_poly.entity_id
_entity_poly.type
_entity_poly.pdbx_seq_one_letter_code
_entity_poly.pdbx_strand_id
1 'polypeptide(L)'
;MNEKKEQDTQVPYLYFNLSSEDRESAIYFLLESILKAKDQSHGLTRTLSFDEDVNIYLAHLLFAVSLPEYHDMADPFLSANTREVFEWVRETNDPMLRYFIFKVNADHVLVQSTIFNPDPHLAKRFALKKDAFDEKNEERLAAILYYNQASRCHAGVYEKKTGVGEVLGKIASQFDVYRHILTGVKEDYFKFIECFREQAFQHFLMKLSCYEKDHLLEIKMEQFLEAYQGWLSMKTSDLKNKVLRLAQELRQLDPQFRFDVTKLN
;
A
#
# COMPACT_ATOMS: atom_id res chain seq x y z
N MET A 1 -35.29 8.01 26.31
CA MET A 1 -34.99 8.03 24.87
C MET A 1 -33.48 8.04 24.75
N ASN A 2 -32.90 6.87 24.51
CA ASN A 2 -31.46 6.69 24.35
C ASN A 2 -31.12 6.91 22.88
N GLU A 3 -30.38 7.97 22.59
CA GLU A 3 -29.65 8.08 21.32
C GLU A 3 -28.37 7.28 21.45
N LYS A 4 -28.37 6.08 20.87
CA LYS A 4 -27.14 5.36 20.53
C LYS A 4 -26.43 6.21 19.48
N LYS A 5 -25.35 6.89 19.87
CA LYS A 5 -24.31 7.30 18.92
C LYS A 5 -23.68 6.03 18.38
N GLU A 6 -24.04 5.67 17.15
CA GLU A 6 -23.21 4.82 16.31
C GLU A 6 -21.85 5.52 16.20
N GLN A 7 -20.89 5.03 16.97
CA GLN A 7 -19.49 5.30 16.68
C GLN A 7 -19.22 4.59 15.38
N ASP A 8 -19.05 5.40 14.34
CA ASP A 8 -18.57 4.99 13.03
C ASP A 8 -17.15 4.45 13.22
N THR A 9 -17.06 3.16 13.54
CA THR A 9 -15.79 2.45 13.67
C THR A 9 -15.26 2.29 12.25
N GLN A 10 -14.57 3.32 11.75
CA GLN A 10 -13.74 3.21 10.55
C GLN A 10 -12.86 1.99 10.72
N VAL A 11 -13.18 0.92 9.99
CA VAL A 11 -12.37 -0.30 9.96
C VAL A 11 -11.01 0.13 9.40
N PRO A 12 -9.93 0.14 10.19
CA PRO A 12 -8.64 0.54 9.67
C PRO A 12 -8.18 -0.59 8.76
N TYR A 13 -8.20 -0.35 7.45
CA TYR A 13 -7.83 -1.37 6.47
C TYR A 13 -6.40 -1.86 6.76
N LEU A 14 -6.20 -3.15 6.54
CA LEU A 14 -5.05 -3.92 7.03
C LEU A 14 -3.67 -3.45 6.53
N TYR A 15 -3.64 -2.72 5.42
CA TYR A 15 -2.45 -2.13 4.81
C TYR A 15 -1.92 -0.89 5.56
N PHE A 16 -2.71 -0.31 6.46
CA PHE A 16 -2.51 1.04 7.00
C PHE A 16 -1.63 1.14 8.27
N ASN A 17 -1.02 0.06 8.74
CA ASN A 17 -0.14 0.12 9.92
C ASN A 17 1.20 -0.56 9.67
N LEU A 18 1.79 -0.35 8.50
CA LEU A 18 3.20 -0.63 8.31
C LEU A 18 4.00 0.29 9.23
N SER A 19 4.93 -0.30 10.00
CA SER A 19 5.93 0.52 10.69
C SER A 19 6.78 1.27 9.65
N SER A 20 7.45 2.35 10.06
CA SER A 20 8.38 3.03 9.15
C SER A 20 9.47 2.07 8.65
N GLU A 21 9.89 1.13 9.50
CA GLU A 21 10.91 0.12 9.19
C GLU A 21 10.43 -0.89 8.14
N ASP A 22 9.19 -1.37 8.23
CA ASP A 22 8.61 -2.29 7.23
C ASP A 22 8.46 -1.61 5.87
N ARG A 23 8.01 -0.34 5.88
CA ARG A 23 7.90 0.47 4.67
C ARG A 23 9.26 0.69 4.02
N GLU A 24 10.27 1.06 4.79
CA GLU A 24 11.63 1.25 4.27
C GLU A 24 12.20 -0.06 3.72
N SER A 25 12.00 -1.17 4.42
CA SER A 25 12.44 -2.51 3.97
C SER A 25 11.79 -2.91 2.64
N ALA A 26 10.49 -2.65 2.49
CA ALA A 26 9.77 -2.89 1.23
C ALA A 26 10.33 -2.06 0.07
N ILE A 27 10.59 -0.77 0.32
CA ILE A 27 11.17 0.13 -0.69
C ILE A 27 12.60 -0.32 -1.04
N TYR A 28 13.42 -0.74 -0.07
CA TYR A 28 14.77 -1.26 -0.31
C TYR A 28 14.75 -2.52 -1.18
N PHE A 29 13.83 -3.45 -0.92
CA PHE A 29 13.67 -4.65 -1.74
C PHE A 29 13.35 -4.32 -3.21
N LEU A 30 12.41 -3.38 -3.42
CA LEU A 30 12.04 -2.95 -4.77
C LEU A 30 13.19 -2.21 -5.46
N LEU A 31 13.93 -1.38 -4.72
CA LEU A 31 15.12 -0.72 -5.22
C LEU A 31 16.20 -1.73 -5.64
N GLU A 32 16.46 -2.75 -4.82
CA GLU A 32 17.41 -3.82 -5.16
C GLU A 32 17.00 -4.56 -6.44
N SER A 33 15.69 -4.81 -6.59
CA SER A 33 15.14 -5.45 -7.79
C SER A 33 15.35 -4.58 -9.05
N ILE A 34 15.17 -3.26 -8.94
CA ILE A 34 15.46 -2.30 -10.02
C ILE A 34 16.95 -2.31 -10.38
N LEU A 35 17.83 -2.26 -9.39
CA LEU A 35 19.28 -2.26 -9.61
C LEU A 35 19.75 -3.57 -10.26
N LYS A 36 19.24 -4.72 -9.80
CA LYS A 36 19.49 -6.03 -10.39
C LYS A 36 19.02 -6.11 -11.84
N ALA A 37 17.83 -5.60 -12.16
CA ALA A 37 17.32 -5.56 -13.54
C ALA A 37 18.16 -4.64 -14.45
N LYS A 38 18.66 -3.52 -13.91
CA LYS A 38 19.57 -2.60 -14.60
C LYS A 38 20.91 -3.27 -14.92
N ASP A 39 21.50 -4.01 -13.97
CA ASP A 39 22.79 -4.70 -14.15
C ASP A 39 22.72 -5.81 -15.21
N GLN A 40 21.59 -6.52 -15.27
CA GLN A 40 21.34 -7.56 -16.28
C GLN A 40 21.14 -6.99 -17.69
N SER A 41 20.82 -5.70 -17.79
CA SER A 41 20.60 -4.98 -19.04
C SER A 41 21.92 -4.43 -19.60
N HIS A 42 22.85 -5.32 -19.95
CA HIS A 42 24.15 -4.99 -20.51
C HIS A 42 24.00 -4.18 -21.82
N GLY A 43 24.14 -2.85 -21.74
CA GLY A 43 24.00 -1.92 -22.86
C GLY A 43 23.33 -0.60 -22.48
N LEU A 44 22.40 -0.62 -21.52
CA LEU A 44 21.72 0.58 -21.01
C LEU A 44 22.56 1.31 -19.93
N THR A 45 23.53 0.61 -19.36
CA THR A 45 24.36 1.03 -18.23
C THR A 45 25.27 2.23 -18.53
N ARG A 46 25.67 2.46 -19.78
CA ARG A 46 26.49 3.64 -20.15
C ARG A 46 25.69 4.94 -20.17
N THR A 47 24.39 4.88 -20.44
CA THR A 47 23.52 6.07 -20.53
C THR A 47 22.99 6.48 -19.16
N LEU A 48 22.86 5.52 -18.24
CA LEU A 48 22.18 5.66 -16.94
C LEU A 48 23.14 5.84 -15.75
N SER A 49 24.31 6.43 -15.97
CA SER A 49 25.37 6.53 -14.95
C SER A 49 25.01 7.42 -13.76
N PHE A 50 23.91 8.20 -13.82
CA PHE A 50 23.53 9.21 -12.81
C PHE A 50 22.00 9.34 -12.66
N ASP A 51 21.34 8.21 -12.38
CA ASP A 51 19.88 8.10 -12.26
C ASP A 51 19.44 7.44 -10.93
N GLU A 52 20.24 7.61 -9.86
CA GLU A 52 19.92 7.11 -8.53
C GLU A 52 18.58 7.66 -8.02
N ASP A 53 18.32 8.94 -8.27
CA ASP A 53 17.07 9.62 -7.94
C ASP A 53 15.87 9.02 -8.68
N VAL A 54 16.04 8.62 -9.95
CA VAL A 54 15.00 7.93 -10.71
C VAL A 54 14.77 6.53 -10.17
N ASN A 55 15.82 5.78 -9.83
CA ASN A 55 15.66 4.45 -9.22
C ASN A 55 14.89 4.51 -7.91
N ILE A 56 15.19 5.49 -7.06
CA ILE A 56 14.48 5.74 -5.80
C ILE A 56 13.02 6.07 -6.09
N TYR A 57 12.75 6.96 -7.05
CA TYR A 57 11.38 7.31 -7.44
C TYR A 57 10.58 6.09 -7.91
N LEU A 58 11.17 5.25 -8.77
CA LEU A 58 10.52 4.06 -9.29
C LEU A 58 10.25 3.03 -8.18
N ALA A 59 11.16 2.85 -7.22
CA ALA A 59 10.94 1.97 -6.07
C ALA A 59 9.75 2.47 -5.22
N HIS A 60 9.68 3.77 -4.96
CA HIS A 60 8.56 4.38 -4.24
C HIS A 60 7.24 4.29 -5.03
N LEU A 61 7.28 4.42 -6.36
CA LEU A 61 6.11 4.26 -7.21
C LEU A 61 5.58 2.82 -7.17
N LEU A 62 6.44 1.82 -7.34
CA LEU A 62 6.05 0.42 -7.25
C LEU A 62 5.49 0.10 -5.85
N PHE A 63 6.11 0.61 -4.79
CA PHE A 63 5.59 0.47 -3.45
C PHE A 63 4.21 1.12 -3.31
N ALA A 64 4.04 2.36 -3.77
CA ALA A 64 2.75 3.05 -3.72
C ALA A 64 1.65 2.29 -4.48
N VAL A 65 1.95 1.77 -5.67
CA VAL A 65 1.00 0.97 -6.48
C VAL A 65 0.63 -0.36 -5.80
N SER A 66 1.45 -0.86 -4.87
CA SER A 66 1.09 -2.04 -4.07
C SER A 66 0.03 -1.76 -3.00
N LEU A 67 -0.20 -0.48 -2.68
CA LEU A 67 -1.11 -0.04 -1.62
C LEU A 67 -2.49 0.31 -2.17
N PRO A 68 -3.59 -0.20 -1.58
CA PRO A 68 -4.96 0.14 -1.99
C PRO A 68 -5.23 1.65 -1.99
N GLU A 69 -4.71 2.37 -1.00
CA GLU A 69 -4.93 3.82 -0.82
C GLU A 69 -4.46 4.66 -2.00
N TYR A 70 -3.37 4.21 -2.63
CA TYR A 70 -2.87 4.90 -3.81
C TYR A 70 -3.88 4.80 -4.96
N HIS A 71 -4.55 3.65 -5.12
CA HIS A 71 -5.58 3.48 -6.14
C HIS A 71 -6.79 4.34 -5.84
N ASP A 72 -7.29 4.33 -4.59
CA ASP A 72 -8.43 5.18 -4.20
C ASP A 72 -8.16 6.67 -4.44
N MET A 73 -6.91 7.09 -4.21
CA MET A 73 -6.48 8.47 -4.38
C MET A 73 -6.22 8.84 -5.86
N ALA A 74 -5.72 7.90 -6.65
CA ALA A 74 -5.39 8.09 -8.07
C ALA A 74 -6.61 7.97 -8.99
N ASP A 75 -7.56 7.09 -8.69
CA ASP A 75 -8.70 6.72 -9.53
C ASP A 75 -9.49 7.93 -10.08
N PRO A 76 -9.80 8.98 -9.29
CA PRO A 76 -10.53 10.15 -9.80
C PRO A 76 -9.79 10.95 -10.88
N PHE A 77 -8.49 10.70 -11.07
CA PHE A 77 -7.63 11.42 -11.99
C PHE A 77 -7.08 10.55 -13.12
N LEU A 78 -7.52 9.29 -13.23
CA LEU A 78 -7.08 8.38 -14.28
C LEU A 78 -8.07 8.36 -15.45
N SER A 79 -7.54 8.47 -16.66
CA SER A 79 -8.32 8.22 -17.87
C SER A 79 -7.49 7.52 -18.94
N ALA A 80 -8.11 6.57 -19.64
CA ALA A 80 -7.54 5.96 -20.83
C ALA A 80 -7.58 6.91 -22.05
N ASN A 81 -8.38 7.96 -22.01
CA ASN A 81 -8.52 8.92 -23.10
C ASN A 81 -7.64 10.15 -22.86
N THR A 82 -6.63 10.33 -23.69
CA THR A 82 -5.73 11.48 -23.58
C THR A 82 -6.44 12.82 -23.65
N ARG A 83 -7.52 12.94 -24.44
CA ARG A 83 -8.26 14.22 -24.57
C ARG A 83 -8.91 14.63 -23.25
N GLU A 84 -9.50 13.67 -22.55
CA GLU A 84 -10.14 13.88 -21.26
C GLU A 84 -9.14 14.36 -20.19
N VAL A 85 -7.95 13.74 -20.14
CA VAL A 85 -6.85 14.19 -19.25
C VAL A 85 -6.50 15.67 -19.52
N PHE A 86 -6.41 16.07 -20.79
CA PHE A 86 -6.14 17.46 -21.14
C PHE A 86 -7.32 18.39 -20.86
N GLU A 87 -8.56 17.92 -20.95
CA GLU A 87 -9.75 18.68 -20.58
C GLU A 87 -9.76 18.96 -19.08
N TRP A 88 -9.55 17.96 -18.22
CA TRP A 88 -9.47 18.14 -16.76
C TRP A 88 -8.39 19.16 -16.36
N VAL A 89 -7.21 19.08 -16.99
CA VAL A 89 -6.11 20.03 -16.76
C VAL A 89 -6.48 21.46 -17.17
N ARG A 90 -7.26 21.61 -18.25
CA ARG A 90 -7.73 22.93 -18.73
C ARG A 90 -8.81 23.51 -17.83
N GLU A 91 -9.67 22.68 -17.27
CA GLU A 91 -10.78 23.09 -16.41
C GLU A 91 -10.31 23.50 -15.00
N THR A 92 -9.25 22.88 -14.49
CA THR A 92 -8.68 23.29 -13.20
C THR A 92 -7.77 24.51 -13.34
N ASN A 93 -7.88 25.43 -12.38
CA ASN A 93 -6.97 26.57 -12.23
C ASN A 93 -5.83 26.30 -11.23
N ASP A 94 -5.88 25.19 -10.48
CA ASP A 94 -4.87 24.83 -9.49
C ASP A 94 -3.64 24.21 -10.17
N PRO A 95 -2.46 24.87 -10.15
CA PRO A 95 -1.24 24.34 -10.75
C PRO A 95 -0.77 23.03 -10.12
N MET A 96 -1.03 22.80 -8.83
CA MET A 96 -0.68 21.55 -8.16
C MET A 96 -1.57 20.40 -8.64
N LEU A 97 -2.86 20.67 -8.82
CA LEU A 97 -3.77 19.68 -9.37
C LEU A 97 -3.42 19.32 -10.82
N ARG A 98 -3.01 20.30 -11.65
CA ARG A 98 -2.53 20.03 -13.02
C ARG A 98 -1.30 19.12 -13.04
N TYR A 99 -0.32 19.43 -12.19
CA TYR A 99 0.85 18.58 -11.98
C TYR A 99 0.44 17.16 -11.60
N PHE A 100 -0.48 17.05 -10.64
CA PHE A 100 -0.93 15.79 -10.09
C PHE A 100 -1.64 14.92 -11.13
N ILE A 101 -2.59 15.49 -11.90
CA ILE A 101 -3.30 14.79 -12.99
C ILE A 101 -2.31 14.21 -14.00
N PHE A 102 -1.37 15.02 -14.50
CA PHE A 102 -0.38 14.51 -15.45
C PHE A 102 0.51 13.43 -14.86
N LYS A 103 1.00 13.62 -13.62
CA LYS A 103 1.88 12.66 -12.96
C LYS A 103 1.19 11.31 -12.78
N VAL A 104 -0.04 11.29 -12.27
CA VAL A 104 -0.77 10.05 -12.00
C VAL A 104 -1.04 9.27 -13.28
N ASN A 105 -1.48 9.93 -14.35
CA ASN A 105 -1.66 9.26 -15.64
C ASN A 105 -0.33 8.75 -16.22
N ALA A 106 0.77 9.50 -16.08
CA ALA A 106 2.09 9.06 -16.54
C ALA A 106 2.58 7.81 -15.78
N ASP A 107 2.49 7.84 -14.45
CA ASP A 107 2.86 6.75 -13.55
C ASP A 107 2.02 5.50 -13.85
N HIS A 108 0.71 5.66 -14.04
CA HIS A 108 -0.20 4.56 -14.37
C HIS A 108 0.19 3.89 -15.68
N VAL A 109 0.35 4.66 -16.77
CA VAL A 109 0.72 4.08 -18.08
C VAL A 109 2.09 3.41 -18.01
N LEU A 110 3.06 3.98 -17.28
CA LEU A 110 4.38 3.37 -17.10
C LEU A 110 4.27 2.00 -16.41
N VAL A 111 3.57 1.93 -15.27
CA VAL A 111 3.46 0.68 -14.50
C VAL A 111 2.58 -0.34 -15.22
N GLN A 112 1.48 0.09 -15.84
CA GLN A 112 0.60 -0.77 -16.62
C GLN A 112 1.34 -1.39 -17.80
N SER A 113 2.10 -0.61 -18.56
CA SER A 113 2.83 -1.08 -19.76
C SER A 113 4.10 -1.89 -19.47
N THR A 114 4.44 -2.11 -18.18
CA THR A 114 5.66 -2.82 -17.73
C THR A 114 5.35 -3.97 -16.79
N ILE A 115 4.70 -3.71 -15.67
CA ILE A 115 4.45 -4.72 -14.62
C ILE A 115 3.23 -5.56 -14.98
N PHE A 116 2.12 -4.91 -15.32
CA PHE A 116 0.83 -5.60 -15.49
C PHE A 116 0.58 -6.10 -16.91
N ASN A 117 1.01 -5.35 -17.92
CA ASN A 117 0.88 -5.68 -19.34
C ASN A 117 2.20 -5.42 -20.09
N PRO A 118 3.29 -6.13 -19.72
CA PRO A 118 4.57 -5.98 -20.40
C PRO A 118 4.44 -6.29 -21.89
N ASP A 119 5.11 -5.49 -22.71
CA ASP A 119 5.25 -5.84 -24.12
C ASP A 119 6.09 -7.12 -24.26
N PRO A 120 5.56 -8.21 -24.85
CA PRO A 120 6.30 -9.45 -25.04
C PRO A 120 7.57 -9.26 -25.87
N HIS A 121 7.66 -8.20 -26.69
CA HIS A 121 8.85 -7.86 -27.47
C HIS A 121 9.93 -7.14 -26.65
N LEU A 122 9.61 -6.51 -25.52
CA LEU A 122 10.60 -5.93 -24.62
C LEU A 122 11.21 -6.97 -23.69
N ALA A 123 10.47 -8.03 -23.36
CA ALA A 123 10.95 -9.16 -22.56
C ALA A 123 11.86 -10.11 -23.35
N LYS A 124 11.71 -10.18 -24.69
CA LYS A 124 12.56 -10.98 -25.57
C LYS A 124 13.62 -10.09 -26.22
N ARG A 125 14.89 -10.32 -25.88
CA ARG A 125 16.05 -9.64 -26.47
C ARG A 125 15.85 -9.41 -27.99
N PHE A 126 15.89 -8.14 -28.38
CA PHE A 126 16.03 -7.65 -29.77
C PHE A 126 15.36 -8.51 -30.85
N ALA A 127 14.02 -8.56 -30.86
CA ALA A 127 13.29 -8.98 -32.05
C ALA A 127 12.63 -7.76 -32.69
N LEU A 128 13.33 -7.18 -33.68
CA LEU A 128 12.77 -6.26 -34.66
C LEU A 128 11.61 -6.95 -35.39
N LYS A 129 10.37 -6.74 -34.91
CA LYS A 129 9.17 -6.85 -35.73
C LYS A 129 8.27 -5.65 -35.46
N LYS A 130 8.31 -4.74 -36.43
CA LYS A 130 7.23 -3.82 -36.77
C LYS A 130 6.02 -4.70 -37.10
N ASP A 131 4.90 -4.56 -36.38
CA ASP A 131 3.51 -4.89 -36.83
C ASP A 131 2.47 -5.02 -35.68
N ALA A 132 2.61 -4.28 -34.56
CA ALA A 132 1.56 -4.11 -33.54
C ALA A 132 1.46 -2.64 -33.05
N PHE A 133 1.55 -1.69 -33.99
CA PHE A 133 2.26 -0.42 -33.78
C PHE A 133 1.44 0.86 -33.49
N ASP A 134 0.11 0.84 -33.41
CA ASP A 134 -0.66 2.09 -33.19
C ASP A 134 -0.97 2.37 -31.71
N GLU A 135 -1.80 1.57 -31.06
CA GLU A 135 -2.32 1.89 -29.72
C GLU A 135 -1.24 1.91 -28.63
N LYS A 136 -0.34 0.91 -28.60
CA LYS A 136 0.79 0.86 -27.66
C LYS A 136 1.79 2.00 -27.87
N ASN A 137 1.88 2.53 -29.09
CA ASN A 137 2.76 3.64 -29.40
C ASN A 137 2.10 4.97 -28.98
N GLU A 138 0.77 5.09 -29.12
CA GLU A 138 0.00 6.22 -28.60
C GLU A 138 0.09 6.31 -27.07
N GLU A 139 -0.14 5.23 -26.33
CA GLU A 139 0.00 5.20 -24.87
C GLU A 139 1.41 5.58 -24.42
N ARG A 140 2.43 5.03 -25.10
CA ARG A 140 3.84 5.37 -24.83
C ARG A 140 4.10 6.86 -25.04
N LEU A 141 3.64 7.43 -26.16
CA LEU A 141 3.82 8.85 -26.45
C LEU A 141 3.04 9.73 -25.46
N ALA A 142 1.84 9.30 -25.05
CA ALA A 142 1.05 9.97 -24.03
C ALA A 142 1.78 10.00 -22.69
N ALA A 143 2.35 8.88 -22.23
CA ALA A 143 3.13 8.82 -20.99
C ALA A 143 4.34 9.76 -21.01
N ILE A 144 5.10 9.78 -22.12
CA ILE A 144 6.23 10.71 -22.30
C ILE A 144 5.75 12.16 -22.24
N LEU A 145 4.63 12.47 -22.90
CA LEU A 145 4.03 13.80 -22.88
C LEU A 145 3.60 14.19 -21.46
N TYR A 146 2.93 13.30 -20.73
CA TYR A 146 2.48 13.53 -19.37
C TYR A 146 3.63 13.76 -18.41
N TYR A 147 4.70 12.94 -18.44
CA TYR A 147 5.88 13.18 -17.61
C TYR A 147 6.55 14.53 -17.92
N ASN A 148 6.64 14.92 -19.20
CA ASN A 148 7.15 16.24 -19.58
C ASN A 148 6.26 17.38 -19.06
N GLN A 149 4.94 17.25 -19.14
CA GLN A 149 4.01 18.26 -18.62
C GLN A 149 4.04 18.31 -17.10
N ALA A 150 4.05 17.17 -16.41
CA ALA A 150 4.18 17.10 -14.96
C ALA A 150 5.47 17.77 -14.48
N SER A 151 6.61 17.48 -15.12
CA SER A 151 7.89 18.15 -14.85
C SER A 151 7.79 19.68 -14.96
N ARG A 152 7.15 20.19 -16.01
CA ARG A 152 6.94 21.63 -16.25
C ARG A 152 5.98 22.25 -15.26
N CYS A 153 4.84 21.62 -14.99
CA CYS A 153 3.86 22.08 -14.02
C CYS A 153 4.49 22.18 -12.63
N HIS A 154 5.27 21.16 -12.22
CA HIS A 154 5.96 21.17 -10.94
C HIS A 154 7.00 22.30 -10.86
N ALA A 155 7.77 22.53 -11.92
CA ALA A 155 8.69 23.67 -11.98
C ALA A 155 7.95 25.02 -11.92
N GLY A 156 6.77 25.12 -12.53
CA GLY A 156 5.92 26.30 -12.50
C GLY A 156 5.33 26.58 -11.10
N VAL A 157 4.92 25.56 -10.35
CA VAL A 157 4.43 25.70 -8.97
C VAL A 157 5.48 26.33 -8.05
N TYR A 158 6.73 25.87 -8.15
CA TYR A 158 7.80 26.28 -7.25
C TYR A 158 8.70 27.39 -7.82
N GLU A 159 8.39 27.88 -9.02
CA GLU A 159 9.16 28.86 -9.80
C GLU A 159 10.65 28.49 -9.99
N LYS A 160 10.98 27.19 -9.86
CA LYS A 160 12.34 26.67 -9.94
C LYS A 160 12.37 25.20 -10.34
N LYS A 161 13.52 24.73 -10.82
CA LYS A 161 13.76 23.29 -10.95
C LYS A 161 13.81 22.64 -9.58
N THR A 162 13.22 21.46 -9.49
CA THR A 162 13.08 20.68 -8.26
C THR A 162 13.54 19.26 -8.54
N GLY A 163 14.03 18.54 -7.53
CA GLY A 163 14.48 17.15 -7.72
C GLY A 163 13.38 16.25 -8.31
N VAL A 164 12.13 16.40 -7.85
CA VAL A 164 10.98 15.67 -8.42
C VAL A 164 10.75 16.04 -9.88
N GLY A 165 10.72 17.34 -10.21
CA GLY A 165 10.55 17.78 -11.61
C GLY A 165 11.67 17.29 -12.52
N GLU A 166 12.91 17.24 -12.04
CA GLU A 166 14.06 16.71 -12.79
C GLU A 166 13.94 15.21 -13.02
N VAL A 167 13.57 14.43 -12.00
CA VAL A 167 13.30 12.99 -12.12
C VAL A 167 12.24 12.70 -13.17
N LEU A 168 11.11 13.42 -13.14
CA LEU A 168 10.04 13.23 -14.13
C LEU A 168 10.52 13.56 -15.55
N GLY A 169 11.34 14.61 -15.71
CA GLY A 169 11.98 14.96 -16.98
C GLY A 169 12.98 13.90 -17.48
N LYS A 170 13.77 13.31 -16.57
CA LYS A 170 14.69 12.19 -16.88
C LYS A 170 13.90 10.97 -17.34
N ILE A 171 12.81 10.61 -16.64
CA ILE A 171 11.93 9.50 -17.03
C ILE A 171 11.36 9.76 -18.43
N ALA A 172 10.83 10.96 -18.70
CA ALA A 172 10.31 11.28 -20.03
C ALA A 172 11.37 11.14 -21.14
N SER A 173 12.59 11.61 -20.88
CA SER A 173 13.69 11.63 -21.85
C SER A 173 14.24 10.24 -22.16
N GLN A 174 14.19 9.33 -21.18
CA GLN A 174 14.70 7.96 -21.29
C GLN A 174 13.61 6.92 -21.03
N PHE A 175 12.37 7.22 -21.43
CA PHE A 175 11.18 6.44 -21.04
C PHE A 175 11.31 4.95 -21.37
N ASP A 176 11.75 4.62 -22.58
CA ASP A 176 11.92 3.22 -23.00
C ASP A 176 12.97 2.47 -22.19
N VAL A 177 13.98 3.19 -21.71
CA VAL A 177 15.06 2.61 -20.89
C VAL A 177 14.49 2.19 -19.55
N TYR A 178 13.75 3.07 -18.87
CA TYR A 178 13.09 2.75 -17.61
C TYR A 178 11.98 1.71 -17.78
N ARG A 179 11.24 1.77 -18.89
CA ARG A 179 10.25 0.76 -19.25
C ARG A 179 10.88 -0.63 -19.37
N HIS A 180 12.04 -0.73 -20.02
CA HIS A 180 12.78 -1.99 -20.13
C HIS A 180 13.25 -2.51 -18.77
N ILE A 181 13.81 -1.63 -17.93
CA ILE A 181 14.24 -2.00 -16.56
C ILE A 181 13.06 -2.53 -15.75
N LEU A 182 11.94 -1.80 -15.71
CA LEU A 182 10.75 -2.20 -14.96
C LEU A 182 10.13 -3.51 -15.47
N THR A 183 10.21 -3.77 -16.79
CA THR A 183 9.79 -5.07 -17.34
C THR A 183 10.60 -6.22 -16.73
N GLY A 184 11.90 -6.01 -16.45
CA GLY A 184 12.75 -6.96 -15.73
C GLY A 184 12.45 -7.08 -14.23
N VAL A 185 11.80 -6.09 -13.63
CA VAL A 185 11.42 -6.07 -12.20
C VAL A 185 10.13 -6.83 -11.93
N LYS A 186 9.27 -7.03 -12.95
CA LYS A 186 7.94 -7.62 -12.84
C LYS A 186 7.85 -8.85 -11.92
N GLU A 187 8.69 -9.85 -12.14
CA GLU A 187 8.62 -11.11 -11.39
C GLU A 187 8.96 -10.90 -9.90
N ASP A 188 9.96 -10.07 -9.61
CA ASP A 188 10.34 -9.75 -8.23
C ASP A 188 9.28 -8.85 -7.56
N TYR A 189 8.60 -7.98 -8.32
CA TYR A 189 7.43 -7.22 -7.85
C TYR A 189 6.25 -8.13 -7.45
N PHE A 190 5.87 -9.11 -8.26
CA PHE A 190 4.75 -10.01 -7.89
C PHE A 190 5.08 -10.89 -6.69
N LYS A 191 6.32 -11.37 -6.57
CA LYS A 191 6.79 -12.05 -5.35
C LYS A 191 6.71 -11.14 -4.13
N PHE A 192 7.10 -9.87 -4.27
CA PHE A 192 6.94 -8.88 -3.23
C PHE A 192 5.48 -8.76 -2.80
N ILE A 193 4.54 -8.60 -3.74
CA ILE A 193 3.11 -8.50 -3.45
C ILE A 193 2.59 -9.75 -2.72
N GLU A 194 3.00 -10.95 -3.15
CA GLU A 194 2.60 -12.20 -2.51
C GLU A 194 3.07 -12.28 -1.05
N CYS A 195 4.37 -12.06 -0.82
CA CYS A 195 4.96 -12.07 0.52
C CYS A 195 4.34 -10.98 1.42
N PHE A 196 4.14 -9.79 0.86
CA PHE A 196 3.61 -8.65 1.58
C PHE A 196 2.15 -8.89 2.02
N ARG A 197 1.32 -9.47 1.14
CA ARG A 197 -0.05 -9.87 1.48
C ARG A 197 -0.10 -10.95 2.55
N GLU A 198 0.78 -11.93 2.47
CA GLU A 198 0.85 -13.01 3.46
C GLU A 198 1.20 -12.46 4.85
N GLN A 199 2.22 -11.61 4.95
CA GLN A 199 2.58 -10.97 6.22
C GLN A 199 1.44 -10.11 6.79
N ALA A 200 0.78 -9.31 5.95
CA ALA A 200 -0.37 -8.53 6.37
C ALA A 200 -1.49 -9.43 6.91
N PHE A 201 -1.81 -10.51 6.22
CA PHE A 201 -2.82 -11.48 6.64
C PHE A 201 -2.48 -12.17 7.97
N GLN A 202 -1.21 -12.58 8.17
CA GLN A 202 -0.78 -13.15 9.44
C GLN A 202 -0.94 -12.16 10.60
N HIS A 203 -0.60 -10.89 10.38
CA HIS A 203 -0.78 -9.84 11.38
C HIS A 203 -2.27 -9.59 11.70
N PHE A 204 -3.16 -9.70 10.71
CA PHE A 204 -4.61 -9.67 10.96
C PHE A 204 -5.08 -10.81 11.84
N LEU A 205 -4.67 -12.05 11.55
CA LEU A 205 -5.04 -13.21 12.35
C LEU A 205 -4.56 -13.05 13.80
N MET A 206 -3.36 -12.51 14.00
CA MET A 206 -2.85 -12.19 15.33
C MET A 206 -3.71 -11.14 16.05
N LYS A 207 -4.07 -10.04 15.38
CA LYS A 207 -4.95 -9.00 15.96
C LYS A 207 -6.35 -9.55 16.28
N LEU A 208 -6.91 -10.37 15.40
CA LEU A 208 -8.20 -11.02 15.62
C LEU A 208 -8.16 -11.94 16.84
N SER A 209 -7.10 -12.75 16.96
CA SER A 209 -6.88 -13.62 18.12
C SER A 209 -6.75 -12.83 19.43
N CYS A 210 -6.03 -11.71 19.42
CA CYS A 210 -5.98 -10.80 20.57
C CYS A 210 -7.37 -10.25 20.92
N TYR A 211 -8.11 -9.76 19.91
CA TYR A 211 -9.47 -9.24 20.10
C TYR A 211 -10.42 -10.30 20.67
N GLU A 212 -10.41 -11.53 20.13
CA GLU A 212 -11.22 -12.63 20.64
C GLU A 212 -10.88 -12.96 22.10
N LYS A 213 -9.60 -12.95 22.46
CA LYS A 213 -9.15 -13.16 23.83
C LYS A 213 -9.64 -12.06 24.77
N ASP A 214 -9.52 -10.80 24.36
CA ASP A 214 -9.96 -9.65 25.16
C ASP A 214 -11.48 -9.65 25.33
N HIS A 215 -12.23 -9.92 24.26
CA HIS A 215 -13.68 -10.02 24.32
C HIS A 215 -14.16 -11.18 25.20
N LEU A 216 -13.48 -12.34 25.13
CA LEU A 216 -13.77 -13.47 26.01
C LEU A 216 -13.49 -13.12 27.48
N LEU A 217 -12.41 -12.37 27.76
CA LEU A 217 -12.08 -11.90 29.10
C LEU A 217 -13.20 -11.00 29.65
N GLU A 218 -13.71 -10.07 28.86
CA GLU A 218 -14.83 -9.19 29.23
C GLU A 218 -16.10 -9.99 29.59
N ILE A 219 -16.52 -10.91 28.72
CA ILE A 219 -17.69 -11.78 28.96
C ILE A 219 -17.52 -12.57 30.27
N LYS A 220 -16.33 -13.15 30.48
CA LYS A 220 -16.04 -13.94 31.69
C LYS A 220 -16.01 -13.08 32.94
N MET A 221 -15.55 -11.84 32.84
CA MET A 221 -15.54 -10.88 33.95
C MET A 221 -16.97 -10.52 34.37
N GLU A 222 -17.84 -10.24 33.40
CA GLU A 222 -19.25 -9.96 33.66
C GLU A 222 -19.95 -11.15 34.34
N GLN A 223 -19.78 -12.35 33.78
CA GLN A 223 -20.32 -13.59 34.37
C GLN A 223 -19.82 -13.83 35.80
N PHE A 224 -18.55 -13.51 36.05
CA PHE A 224 -17.95 -13.63 37.38
C PHE A 224 -18.59 -12.66 38.37
N LEU A 225 -18.74 -11.39 37.98
CA LEU A 225 -19.34 -10.35 38.82
C LEU A 225 -20.80 -10.67 39.15
N GLU A 226 -21.59 -11.10 38.16
CA GLU A 226 -22.97 -11.55 38.37
C GLU A 226 -23.06 -12.72 39.35
N ALA A 227 -22.23 -13.76 39.15
CA ALA A 227 -22.22 -14.94 40.02
C ALA A 227 -21.79 -14.57 41.45
N TYR A 228 -20.83 -13.66 41.60
CA TYR A 228 -20.36 -13.20 42.90
C TYR A 228 -21.43 -12.37 43.63
N GLN A 229 -22.10 -11.46 42.93
CA GLN A 229 -23.22 -10.69 43.48
C GLN A 229 -24.39 -11.61 43.89
N GLY A 230 -24.71 -12.60 43.05
CA GLY A 230 -25.71 -13.62 43.38
C GLY A 230 -25.32 -14.41 44.63
N TRP A 231 -24.05 -14.82 44.76
CA TRP A 231 -23.56 -15.49 45.96
C TRP A 231 -23.64 -14.60 47.20
N LEU A 232 -23.29 -13.32 47.10
CA LEU A 232 -23.41 -12.37 48.22
C LEU A 232 -24.86 -12.28 48.73
N SER A 233 -25.85 -12.43 47.84
CA SER A 233 -27.27 -12.31 48.16
C SER A 233 -27.89 -13.60 48.70
N MET A 234 -27.65 -14.74 48.03
CA MET A 234 -28.33 -16.02 48.33
C MET A 234 -27.47 -17.03 49.09
N LYS A 235 -26.13 -16.87 49.07
CA LYS A 235 -25.15 -17.75 49.73
C LYS A 235 -25.28 -19.25 49.38
N THR A 236 -25.79 -19.58 48.20
CA THR A 236 -25.95 -20.96 47.73
C THR A 236 -24.64 -21.58 47.27
N SER A 237 -24.47 -22.89 47.50
CA SER A 237 -23.29 -23.67 47.09
C SER A 237 -23.02 -23.62 45.58
N ASP A 238 -24.07 -23.63 44.75
CA ASP A 238 -23.94 -23.61 43.29
C ASP A 238 -23.29 -22.33 42.77
N LEU A 239 -23.68 -21.18 43.33
CA LEU A 239 -23.08 -19.88 42.99
C LEU A 239 -21.62 -19.80 43.48
N LYS A 240 -21.30 -20.35 44.66
CA LYS A 240 -19.92 -20.45 45.15
C LYS A 240 -19.04 -21.22 44.16
N ASN A 241 -19.51 -22.38 43.69
CA ASN A 241 -18.79 -23.21 42.72
C ASN A 241 -18.65 -22.52 41.36
N LYS A 242 -19.67 -21.78 40.92
CA LYS A 242 -19.63 -21.01 39.67
C LYS A 242 -18.59 -19.88 39.73
N VAL A 243 -18.53 -19.14 40.84
CA VAL A 243 -17.52 -18.08 41.07
C VAL A 243 -16.10 -18.67 41.08
N LEU A 244 -15.88 -19.80 41.75
CA LEU A 244 -14.57 -20.45 41.79
C LEU A 244 -14.10 -20.89 40.40
N ARG A 245 -15.00 -21.47 39.60
CA ARG A 245 -14.70 -21.90 38.23
C ARG A 245 -14.34 -20.70 37.34
N LEU A 246 -15.15 -19.64 37.37
CA LEU A 246 -14.91 -18.44 36.59
C LEU A 246 -13.63 -17.72 37.01
N ALA A 247 -13.29 -17.71 38.30
CA ALA A 247 -12.02 -17.17 38.78
C ALA A 247 -10.80 -17.94 38.25
N GLN A 248 -10.90 -19.26 38.09
CA GLN A 248 -9.84 -20.07 37.47
C GLN A 248 -9.74 -19.83 35.97
N GLU A 249 -10.87 -19.78 35.27
CA GLU A 249 -10.92 -19.47 33.83
C GLU A 249 -10.34 -18.08 33.55
N LEU A 250 -10.71 -17.07 34.34
CA LEU A 250 -10.17 -15.71 34.24
C LEU A 250 -8.66 -15.66 34.51
N ARG A 251 -8.14 -16.46 35.46
CA ARG A 251 -6.70 -16.53 35.72
C ARG A 251 -5.89 -17.20 34.61
N GLN A 252 -6.53 -18.10 33.84
CA GLN A 252 -5.91 -18.70 32.65
C GLN A 252 -5.88 -17.72 31.48
N LEU A 253 -6.94 -16.92 31.31
CA LEU A 253 -7.03 -15.91 30.26
C LEU A 253 -6.15 -14.69 30.57
N ASP A 254 -6.17 -14.22 31.81
CA ASP A 254 -5.36 -13.12 32.33
C ASP A 254 -4.59 -13.54 33.60
N PRO A 255 -3.28 -13.81 33.50
CA PRO A 255 -2.43 -14.14 34.65
C PRO A 255 -2.34 -13.03 35.72
N GLN A 256 -2.70 -11.79 35.38
CA GLN A 256 -2.76 -10.67 36.33
C GLN A 256 -4.05 -10.65 37.14
N PHE A 257 -5.08 -11.40 36.74
CA PHE A 257 -6.31 -11.53 37.52
C PHE A 257 -6.01 -12.03 38.94
N ARG A 258 -6.60 -11.37 39.94
CA ARG A 258 -6.45 -11.69 41.36
C ARG A 258 -7.83 -11.70 42.01
N PHE A 259 -8.20 -12.84 42.58
CA PHE A 259 -9.39 -12.97 43.40
C PHE A 259 -9.07 -13.74 44.69
N ASP A 260 -9.50 -13.18 45.82
CA ASP A 260 -9.32 -13.80 47.12
C ASP A 260 -10.48 -14.76 47.42
N VAL A 261 -10.21 -16.05 47.25
CA VAL A 261 -11.18 -17.13 47.49
C VAL A 261 -11.61 -17.26 48.94
N THR A 262 -10.89 -16.68 49.91
CA THR A 262 -11.32 -16.67 51.31
C THR A 262 -12.61 -15.86 51.52
N LYS A 263 -12.90 -14.92 50.61
CA LYS A 263 -14.15 -14.15 50.61
C LYS A 263 -15.41 -14.98 50.31
N LEU A 264 -15.27 -16.26 49.96
CA LEU A 264 -16.37 -17.20 49.70
C LEU A 264 -16.67 -18.13 50.87
N ASN A 265 -15.98 -17.98 52.01
CA ASN A 265 -16.20 -18.77 53.23
C ASN A 265 -17.13 -18.07 54.22
#